data_AF-A0A1R1WY69-F1
#
_entry.id   AF-A0A1R1WY69-F1
#
_cell.length_a   1.000
_cell.length_b   1.000
_cell.length_c   1.000
_cell.angle_alpha   90.00
_cell.angle_beta   90.00
_cell.angle_gamma   90.00
#
_symmetry.space_group_name_H-M   'P 1'
#
loop_
_entity.id
_entity.type
_entity.pdbx_description
1 polymer ?
#
loop_
_entity_poly.entity_id
_entity_poly.type
_entity_poly.pdbx_seq_one_letter_code
_entity_poly.pdbx_strand_id
1 'polypeptide(L)' 'MVKENKLYRKPKKLGDILVLTEESSEEKIRIVHEETHNGMDEIGPISPVKNNDNRYILTAIDYNTKWPISLAVGNIQSEW' A
#
# COMPACT_ATOMS: atom_id res chain seq x y z
N MET A 1 -27.63 -2.41 -11.86
CA MET A 1 -28.86 -2.91 -11.20
C MET A 1 -28.90 -2.33 -9.81
N VAL A 2 -30.04 -1.83 -9.35
CA VAL A 2 -30.19 -1.33 -7.98
C VAL A 2 -30.76 -2.45 -7.11
N LYS A 3 -30.15 -2.69 -5.95
CA LYS A 3 -30.60 -3.64 -4.92
C LYS A 3 -30.43 -2.98 -3.57
N GLU A 4 -31.44 -3.03 -2.70
CA GLU A 4 -31.35 -2.44 -1.35
C GLU A 4 -30.85 -0.98 -1.35
N ASN A 5 -31.32 -0.19 -2.32
CA ASN A 5 -30.91 1.20 -2.53
C ASN A 5 -29.41 1.40 -2.88
N LYS A 6 -28.68 0.34 -3.22
CA LYS A 6 -27.28 0.34 -3.65
C LYS A 6 -27.15 -0.04 -5.12
N LEU A 7 -26.20 0.56 -5.82
CA LEU A 7 -25.97 0.32 -7.25
C LEU A 7 -24.95 -0.79 -7.46
N TYR A 8 -25.27 -1.78 -8.29
CA TYR A 8 -24.39 -2.89 -8.64
C TYR A 8 -24.13 -2.98 -10.14
N ARG A 9 -22.89 -3.27 -10.51
CA ARG A 9 -22.43 -3.61 -11.86
C ARG A 9 -22.22 -5.11 -11.96
N LYS A 10 -22.76 -5.77 -12.99
CA LYS A 10 -22.65 -7.22 -13.17
C LYS A 10 -21.76 -7.59 -14.37
N PRO A 11 -20.44 -7.73 -14.20
CA PRO A 11 -19.55 -8.28 -15.23
C PRO A 11 -19.79 -9.79 -15.44
N LYS A 12 -19.51 -10.26 -16.66
CA LYS A 12 -19.75 -11.67 -17.07
C LYS A 12 -19.06 -12.74 -16.21
N LYS A 13 -17.98 -12.39 -15.49
CA LYS A 13 -17.10 -13.35 -14.79
C LYS A 13 -16.98 -13.16 -13.28
N LEU A 14 -17.48 -12.06 -12.70
CA LEU A 14 -17.17 -11.68 -11.32
C LEU A 14 -18.39 -11.52 -10.40
N GLY A 15 -19.59 -11.89 -10.87
CA GLY A 15 -20.82 -11.70 -10.09
C GLY A 15 -21.25 -10.24 -10.01
N ASP A 16 -22.03 -9.89 -8.99
CA ASP A 16 -22.50 -8.52 -8.79
C ASP A 16 -21.45 -7.72 -8.00
N ILE A 17 -20.89 -6.68 -8.60
CA ILE A 17 -19.92 -5.77 -7.98
C ILE A 17 -20.66 -4.52 -7.51
N LEU A 18 -20.52 -4.16 -6.23
CA LEU A 18 -21.04 -2.90 -5.70
C LEU A 18 -20.32 -1.72 -6.36
N VAL A 19 -21.08 -0.76 -6.88
CA VAL A 19 -20.57 0.49 -7.42
C VAL A 19 -20.34 1.45 -6.27
N LEU A 20 -19.14 2.02 -6.19
CA LEU A 20 -18.81 3.05 -5.21
C LEU A 20 -19.62 4.32 -5.50
N THR A 21 -20.38 4.76 -4.51
CA THR A 21 -20.98 6.09 -4.43
C THR A 21 -20.06 7.03 -3.66
N GLU A 22 -20.29 8.33 -3.76
CA GLU A 22 -19.54 9.35 -2.98
C GLU A 22 -19.54 9.04 -1.47
N GLU A 23 -20.71 8.76 -0.89
CA GLU A 23 -20.87 8.38 0.52
C GLU A 23 -20.13 7.09 0.90
N SER A 24 -20.16 6.06 0.05
CA SER A 24 -19.46 4.79 0.33
C SER A 24 -17.96 4.82 0.05
N SER A 25 -17.49 5.82 -0.71
CA SER A 25 -16.11 5.91 -1.16
C SER A 25 -15.19 6.25 -0.01
N GLU A 26 -15.59 7.16 0.87
CA GLU A 26 -14.79 7.58 2.04
C GLU A 26 -14.51 6.40 2.98
N GLU A 27 -15.53 5.62 3.30
CA GLU A 27 -15.41 4.41 4.10
C GLU A 27 -14.46 3.39 3.45
N LYS A 28 -14.59 3.18 2.14
CA LYS A 28 -13.75 2.23 1.42
C LYS A 28 -12.29 2.68 1.36
N ILE A 29 -12.06 3.98 1.19
CA ILE A 29 -10.72 4.59 1.24
C ILE A 29 -10.14 4.42 2.63
N ARG A 30 -10.91 4.66 3.69
CA ARG A 30 -10.45 4.49 5.08
C ARG A 30 -10.05 3.05 5.36
N ILE A 31 -10.87 2.07 4.99
CA ILE A 31 -10.54 0.64 5.16
C ILE A 31 -9.26 0.28 4.41
N VAL A 32 -9.10 0.72 3.16
CA VAL A 32 -7.86 0.46 2.41
C VAL A 32 -6.67 1.11 3.10
N HIS A 33 -6.82 2.35 3.57
CA HIS A 33 -5.75 3.09 4.26
C HIS A 33 -5.36 2.46 5.60
N GLU A 34 -6.34 2.06 6.41
CA GLU A 34 -6.15 1.46 7.73
C GLU A 34 -5.70 0.00 7.65
N GLU A 35 -6.07 -0.75 6.60
CA GLU A 35 -5.68 -2.17 6.51
C GLU A 35 -4.37 -2.39 5.75
N THR A 36 -4.07 -1.58 4.72
CA THR A 36 -2.93 -1.86 3.82
C THR A 36 -1.58 -1.28 4.25
N HIS A 37 -1.48 -0.68 5.44
CA HIS A 37 -0.26 -0.40 6.20
C HIS A 37 1.04 -0.45 5.35
N ASN A 38 1.34 0.62 4.62
CA ASN A 38 2.58 0.88 3.86
C ASN A 38 3.23 -0.30 3.11
N GLY A 39 3.36 -0.19 1.78
CA GLY A 39 4.27 -1.06 1.04
C GLY A 39 5.72 -0.74 1.44
N MET A 40 6.33 -1.58 2.28
CA MET A 40 7.72 -1.49 2.68
C MET A 40 8.53 -2.63 2.06
N ASP A 41 9.74 -2.33 1.61
CA ASP A 41 10.66 -3.30 1.02
C ASP A 41 12.12 -2.88 1.30
N GLU A 42 13.02 -3.85 1.37
CA GLU A 42 14.45 -3.64 1.54
C GLU A 42 15.25 -3.93 0.26
N ILE A 43 16.22 -3.06 -0.02
CA ILE A 43 17.16 -3.27 -1.12
C ILE A 43 18.56 -3.42 -0.54
N GLY A 44 19.16 -4.60 -0.68
CA GLY A 44 20.53 -4.88 -0.27
C GLY A 44 20.83 -6.37 -0.04
N PRO A 45 22.03 -6.69 0.49
CA PRO A 45 23.07 -5.76 0.90
C PRO A 45 23.82 -5.12 -0.27
N ILE A 46 24.11 -3.82 -0.17
CA ILE A 46 24.89 -3.04 -1.13
C ILE A 46 26.38 -3.24 -0.84
N SER A 47 27.16 -3.55 -1.90
CA SER A 47 28.61 -3.71 -1.82
C SER A 47 29.28 -3.00 -3.02
N PRO A 48 30.37 -2.22 -2.80
CA PRO A 48 31.07 -2.00 -1.53
C PRO A 48 30.34 -1.00 -0.61
N VAL A 49 30.51 -1.18 0.70
CA VAL A 49 29.96 -0.26 1.72
C VAL A 49 30.77 1.04 1.73
N LYS A 50 30.11 2.19 1.68
CA LYS A 50 30.76 3.50 1.83
C LYS A 50 30.95 3.83 3.32
N ASN A 51 31.73 4.88 3.63
CA ASN A 51 32.17 5.28 4.98
C ASN A 51 31.08 5.43 6.08
N ASN A 52 29.80 5.33 5.75
CA ASN A 52 28.66 5.46 6.68
C ASN A 52 28.05 4.13 7.12
N ASP A 53 28.65 2.98 6.74
CA ASP A 53 28.18 1.63 7.06
C ASP A 53 26.75 1.31 6.59
N ASN A 54 26.18 2.11 5.69
CA ASN A 54 24.86 1.87 5.13
C ASN A 54 24.93 0.74 4.10
N ARG A 55 24.21 -0.35 4.37
CA ARG A 55 24.20 -1.57 3.55
C ARG A 55 22.86 -1.84 2.89
N TYR A 56 21.81 -1.16 3.32
CA TYR A 56 20.46 -1.36 2.78
C TYR A 56 19.82 -0.02 2.47
N ILE A 57 18.86 -0.05 1.56
CA ILE A 57 17.90 1.04 1.37
C ILE A 57 16.55 0.49 1.80
N LEU A 58 16.00 1.07 2.87
CA LEU A 58 14.61 0.83 3.24
C LEU A 58 13.73 1.72 2.37
N THR A 59 12.82 1.12 1.63
CA THR A 59 11.87 1.82 0.79
C THR A 59 10.47 1.68 1.35
N ALA A 60 9.70 2.75 1.27
CA ALA A 60 8.29 2.75 1.62
C ALA A 60 7.52 3.57 0.58
N ILE A 61 6.29 3.15 0.28
CA ILE A 61 5.37 3.92 -0.55
C ILE A 61 4.03 4.10 0.16
N ASP A 62 3.57 5.35 0.25
CA ASP A 62 2.16 5.59 0.54
C ASP A 62 1.33 5.18 -0.68
N TYR A 63 0.48 4.17 -0.54
CA TYR A 63 -0.33 3.68 -1.64
C TYR A 63 -1.39 4.67 -2.12
N ASN A 64 -1.77 5.66 -1.32
CA ASN A 64 -2.75 6.67 -1.72
C ASN A 64 -2.12 7.73 -2.61
N THR A 65 -1.14 8.47 -2.09
CA THR A 65 -0.48 9.55 -2.84
C THR A 65 0.55 9.03 -3.83
N LYS A 66 0.92 7.75 -3.74
CA LYS A 66 2.07 7.15 -4.44
C LYS A 66 3.38 7.86 -4.11
N TRP A 67 3.47 8.51 -2.95
CA TRP A 67 4.65 9.21 -2.50
C TRP A 67 5.71 8.22 -1.99
N PRO A 68 6.89 8.13 -2.63
CA PRO A 68 7.95 7.23 -2.20
C PRO A 68 8.85 7.88 -1.13
N ILE A 69 9.30 7.08 -0.18
CA ILE A 69 10.33 7.42 0.80
C ILE A 69 11.43 6.36 0.70
N SER A 70 12.69 6.80 0.79
CA SER A 70 13.85 5.90 0.80
C SER A 70 14.87 6.36 1.83
N LEU A 71 15.31 5.45 2.69
CA LEU A 71 16.27 5.71 3.76
C LEU A 71 17.42 4.72 3.68
N ALA A 72 18.66 5.23 3.67
CA ALA A 72 19.85 4.39 3.74
C ALA A 72 20.11 3.98 5.19
N VAL A 73 20.22 2.66 5.44
CA VAL A 73 20.39 2.09 6.79
C VAL A 73 21.49 1.03 6.81
N GLY A 74 22.17 0.86 7.96
CA GLY A 74 23.20 -0.16 8.13
C GLY A 74 22.68 -1.56 8.47
N ASN A 75 21.46 -1.65 9.01
CA ASN A 75 20.80 -2.89 9.42
C ASN A 75 19.28 -2.79 9.19
N ILE A 76 18.63 -3.93 8.92
CA ILE A 76 17.18 -4.09 8.67
C ILE A 76 16.49 -5.02 9.67
N GLN A 77 17.22 -5.56 10.66
CA GLN A 77 16.63 -6.42 11.68
C GLN A 77 15.69 -5.61 12.59
N SER A 78 14.45 -6.07 12.72
CA SER A 78 13.55 -5.64 13.79
C SER A 78 13.86 -6.40 15.07
N GLU A 79 13.92 -5.70 16.20
CA GLU A 79 13.95 -6.34 17.52
C GLU A 79 12.61 -7.06 17.74
N TRP A 80 12.64 -8.38 17.89
CA TRP A 80 11.49 -9.20 18.27
C TRP A 80 11.70 -9.72 19.70
#